data_AF-A0A2E3N4B4-F1
#
_entry.id   AF-A0A2E3N4B4-F1
#
_cell.length_a   1.000
_cell.length_b   1.000
_cell.length_c   1.000
_cell.angle_alpha   90.00
_cell.angle_beta   90.00
_cell.angle_gamma   90.00
#
_symmetry.space_group_name_H-M   'P 1'
#
loop_
_entity.id
_entity.type
_entity.pdbx_description
1 polymer ?
#
loop_
_entity_poly.entity_id
_entity_poly.type
_entity_poly.pdbx_seq_one_letter_code
_entity_poly.pdbx_strand_id
1 'polypeptide(L)'
;MNINDQKKLLQKELEKFSFILGEILPKYLDLLKKENKNDDEKKELIQTEETLLEINTKIAEIKTKLDHALFGEKINLYYQIKAQAKTGDVNSKIYLEELKKNLEKSIKTDSFYKKN
;
A
#
# COMPACT_ATOMS: atom_id res chain seq x y z
N MET A 1 -2.19 15.18 -14.32
CA MET A 1 -2.78 14.73 -13.04
C MET A 1 -1.66 14.70 -12.01
N ASN A 2 -1.77 15.41 -10.89
CA ASN A 2 -0.68 15.52 -9.90
C ASN A 2 -0.57 14.21 -9.09
N ILE A 3 0.63 13.79 -8.70
CA ILE A 3 0.88 12.63 -7.82
C ILE A 3 0.09 12.78 -6.50
N ASN A 4 -0.04 14.01 -6.00
CA ASN A 4 -0.86 14.31 -4.82
C ASN A 4 -2.35 14.01 -5.02
N ASP A 5 -2.88 14.22 -6.24
CA ASP A 5 -4.28 13.90 -6.56
C ASP A 5 -4.48 12.39 -6.66
N GLN A 6 -3.51 11.68 -7.24
CA GLN A 6 -3.52 10.21 -7.31
C GLN A 6 -3.46 9.58 -5.91
N LYS A 7 -2.59 10.10 -5.02
CA LYS A 7 -2.49 9.64 -3.63
C LYS A 7 -3.79 9.85 -2.86
N LYS A 8 -4.43 11.03 -3.02
CA LYS A 8 -5.74 11.31 -2.40
C LYS A 8 -6.84 10.37 -2.89
N LEU A 9 -6.85 10.03 -4.18
CA LEU A 9 -7.82 9.09 -4.74
C LEU A 9 -7.60 7.68 -4.16
N LEU A 10 -6.35 7.21 -4.11
CA LEU A 10 -6.01 5.90 -3.52
C LEU A 10 -6.36 5.84 -2.02
N GLN A 11 -6.15 6.94 -1.28
CA GLN A 11 -6.56 7.04 0.12
C GLN A 11 -8.08 6.95 0.28
N LYS A 12 -8.86 7.68 -0.54
CA LYS A 12 -10.33 7.59 -0.52
C LYS A 12 -10.82 6.18 -0.84
N GLU A 13 -10.13 5.47 -1.71
CA GLU A 13 -10.48 4.09 -2.07
C GLU A 13 -10.20 3.12 -0.90
N LEU A 14 -9.10 3.30 -0.18
CA LEU A 14 -8.83 2.56 1.07
C LEU A 14 -9.87 2.85 2.16
N GLU A 15 -10.30 4.11 2.32
CA GLU A 15 -11.36 4.48 3.26
C GLU A 15 -12.68 3.79 2.94
N LYS A 16 -13.04 3.71 1.65
CA LYS A 16 -14.21 2.95 1.20
C LYS A 16 -14.10 1.47 1.54
N PHE A 17 -12.94 0.84 1.33
CA PHE A 17 -12.75 -0.55 1.73
C PHE A 17 -12.84 -0.73 3.25
N SER A 18 -12.29 0.19 4.04
CA SER A 18 -12.42 0.15 5.50
C SER A 18 -13.89 0.20 5.93
N PHE A 19 -14.70 1.02 5.28
CA PHE A 19 -16.14 1.09 5.54
C PHE A 19 -16.83 -0.24 5.19
N ILE A 20 -16.60 -0.75 3.97
CA ILE A 20 -17.20 -2.01 3.49
C ILE A 20 -16.81 -3.18 4.40
N LEU A 21 -15.53 -3.30 4.76
CA LEU A 21 -15.04 -4.34 5.67
C LEU A 21 -15.67 -4.23 7.05
N GLY A 22 -15.92 -3.02 7.54
CA GLY A 22 -16.62 -2.77 8.80
C GLY A 22 -18.02 -3.36 8.84
N GLU A 23 -18.71 -3.44 7.70
CA GLU A 23 -20.06 -4.04 7.60
C GLU A 23 -20.04 -5.53 7.27
N ILE A 24 -19.10 -5.97 6.44
CA ILE A 24 -19.04 -7.35 5.93
C ILE A 24 -18.38 -8.31 6.91
N LEU A 25 -17.29 -7.91 7.57
CA LEU A 25 -16.53 -8.79 8.47
C LEU A 25 -17.36 -9.32 9.65
N PRO A 26 -18.19 -8.51 10.34
CA PRO A 26 -19.02 -9.03 11.43
C PRO A 26 -19.99 -10.11 10.94
N LYS A 27 -20.67 -9.88 9.81
CA LYS A 27 -21.61 -10.84 9.21
C LYS A 27 -20.90 -12.13 8.81
N TYR A 28 -19.73 -12.01 8.19
CA TYR A 28 -18.90 -13.15 7.83
C TYR A 28 -18.52 -13.99 9.06
N LEU A 29 -18.04 -13.34 10.13
CA LEU A 29 -17.64 -14.02 11.36
C LEU A 29 -18.83 -14.69 12.05
N ASP A 30 -20.00 -14.06 12.05
CA ASP A 30 -21.23 -14.61 12.62
C ASP A 30 -21.70 -15.83 11.83
N LEU A 31 -21.67 -15.77 10.50
CA LEU A 31 -21.94 -16.92 9.64
C LEU A 31 -20.92 -18.01 9.92
N LEU A 32 -19.62 -17.72 9.91
CA LEU A 32 -18.56 -18.71 10.10
C LEU A 32 -18.76 -19.55 11.38
N LYS A 33 -19.13 -18.89 12.49
CA LYS A 33 -19.34 -19.52 13.81
C LYS A 33 -20.59 -20.41 13.93
N LYS A 34 -21.58 -20.30 13.02
CA LYS A 34 -22.79 -21.15 13.08
C LYS A 34 -22.46 -22.60 12.74
N GLU A 35 -22.77 -23.54 13.62
CA GLU A 35 -22.52 -24.98 13.39
C GLU A 35 -23.47 -25.60 12.36
N ASN A 36 -24.75 -25.19 12.36
CA ASN A 36 -25.76 -25.68 11.41
C ASN A 36 -26.21 -24.55 10.48
N LYS A 37 -25.57 -24.46 9.31
CA LYS A 37 -25.94 -23.52 8.25
C LYS A 37 -26.94 -24.15 7.29
N ASN A 38 -28.00 -23.44 6.95
CA ASN A 38 -28.84 -23.82 5.82
C ASN A 38 -28.12 -23.56 4.48
N ASP A 39 -28.67 -24.04 3.37
CA ASP A 39 -28.00 -23.93 2.06
C ASP A 39 -27.90 -22.49 1.56
N ASP A 40 -28.83 -21.61 1.95
CA ASP A 40 -28.76 -20.18 1.64
C ASP A 40 -27.63 -19.49 2.42
N GLU A 41 -27.46 -19.81 3.70
CA GLU A 41 -26.39 -19.28 4.56
C GLU A 41 -25.00 -19.77 4.13
N LYS A 42 -24.89 -21.01 3.63
CA LYS A 42 -23.65 -21.52 3.02
C LYS A 42 -23.31 -20.73 1.76
N LYS A 43 -24.31 -20.46 0.92
CA LYS A 43 -24.12 -19.67 -0.30
C LYS A 43 -23.71 -18.23 0.03
N GLU A 44 -24.35 -17.62 1.02
CA GLU A 44 -24.00 -16.28 1.50
C GLU A 44 -22.56 -16.23 2.05
N LEU A 45 -22.14 -17.26 2.79
CA LEU A 45 -20.76 -17.37 3.29
C LEU A 45 -19.75 -17.40 2.14
N ILE A 46 -19.96 -18.25 1.13
CA ILE A 46 -19.06 -18.37 -0.03
C ILE A 46 -18.98 -17.03 -0.78
N GLN A 47 -20.12 -16.40 -1.06
CA GLN A 47 -20.15 -15.10 -1.73
C GLN A 47 -19.43 -14.01 -0.91
N THR A 48 -19.55 -14.08 0.41
CA THR A 48 -18.87 -13.16 1.32
C THR A 48 -17.36 -13.41 1.30
N GLU A 49 -16.90 -14.66 1.29
CA GLU A 49 -15.48 -15.02 1.14
C GLU A 49 -14.88 -14.52 -0.17
N GLU A 50 -15.58 -14.72 -1.29
CA GLU A 50 -15.16 -14.24 -2.61
C GLU A 50 -15.01 -12.71 -2.61
N THR A 51 -16.00 -12.01 -2.03
CA THR A 51 -15.96 -10.54 -1.90
C THR A 51 -14.77 -10.07 -1.05
N LEU A 52 -14.51 -10.74 0.08
CA LEU A 52 -13.37 -10.42 0.95
C LEU A 52 -12.03 -10.66 0.24
N LEU A 53 -11.92 -11.73 -0.55
CA LEU A 53 -10.72 -12.04 -1.35
C LEU A 53 -10.47 -10.97 -2.41
N GLU A 54 -11.52 -10.53 -3.12
CA GLU A 54 -11.40 -9.43 -4.09
C GLU A 54 -10.95 -8.12 -3.42
N ILE A 55 -11.55 -7.77 -2.28
CA ILE A 55 -11.18 -6.56 -1.54
C ILE A 55 -9.71 -6.63 -1.11
N ASN A 56 -9.25 -7.77 -0.58
CA ASN A 56 -7.87 -7.96 -0.19
C ASN A 56 -6.90 -7.80 -1.37
N THR A 57 -7.26 -8.35 -2.54
CA THR A 57 -6.48 -8.21 -3.78
C THR A 57 -6.36 -6.74 -4.19
N LYS A 58 -7.48 -6.00 -4.19
CA LYS A 58 -7.49 -4.55 -4.52
C LYS A 58 -6.68 -3.72 -3.53
N ILE A 59 -6.75 -4.03 -2.23
CA ILE A 59 -5.93 -3.36 -1.20
C ILE A 59 -4.44 -3.58 -1.46
N ALA A 60 -4.03 -4.81 -1.80
CA ALA A 60 -2.63 -5.12 -2.10
C ALA A 60 -2.12 -4.34 -3.32
N GLU A 61 -2.93 -4.22 -4.37
CA GLU A 61 -2.60 -3.41 -5.56
C GLU A 61 -2.46 -1.92 -5.22
N ILE A 62 -3.39 -1.35 -4.44
CA ILE A 62 -3.32 0.05 -4.00
C ILE A 62 -2.07 0.29 -3.17
N LYS A 63 -1.76 -0.61 -2.23
CA LYS A 63 -0.55 -0.53 -1.43
C LYS A 63 0.70 -0.49 -2.31
N THR A 64 0.78 -1.39 -3.28
CA THR A 64 1.88 -1.42 -4.26
C THR A 64 2.01 -0.10 -5.03
N LYS A 65 0.89 0.48 -5.48
CA LYS A 65 0.87 1.77 -6.18
C LYS A 65 1.34 2.93 -5.27
N LEU A 66 0.93 2.92 -4.00
CA LEU A 66 1.37 3.91 -3.01
C LEU A 66 2.87 3.78 -2.73
N ASP A 67 3.37 2.57 -2.56
CA ASP A 67 4.79 2.28 -2.32
C ASP A 67 5.65 2.73 -3.50
N HIS A 68 5.22 2.46 -4.74
CA HIS A 68 5.88 2.96 -5.95
C HIS A 68 5.89 4.50 -6.03
N ALA A 69 4.79 5.16 -5.69
CA ALA A 69 4.72 6.62 -5.69
C ALA A 69 5.67 7.23 -4.63
N LEU A 70 5.67 6.67 -3.42
CA LEU A 70 6.58 7.06 -2.34
C LEU A 70 8.05 6.85 -2.75
N PHE A 71 8.36 5.76 -3.45
CA PHE A 71 9.70 5.51 -3.96
C PHE A 71 10.10 6.56 -5.03
N GLY A 72 9.20 6.89 -5.95
CA GLY A 72 9.41 7.94 -6.95
C GLY A 72 9.71 9.30 -6.31
N GLU A 73 8.96 9.68 -5.27
CA GLU A 73 9.22 10.91 -4.49
C GLU A 73 10.61 10.90 -3.83
N LYS A 74 11.00 9.77 -3.21
CA LYS A 74 12.33 9.62 -2.58
C LYS A 74 13.47 9.74 -3.59
N ILE A 75 13.32 9.16 -4.77
CA ILE A 75 14.31 9.26 -5.86
C ILE A 75 14.42 10.70 -6.37
N ASN A 76 13.30 11.38 -6.58
CA ASN A 76 13.29 12.77 -7.01
C ASN A 76 14.00 13.67 -6.00
N LEU A 77 13.69 13.50 -4.71
CA LEU A 77 14.34 14.21 -3.61
C LEU A 77 15.86 13.95 -3.58
N TYR A 78 16.28 12.69 -3.75
CA TYR A 78 17.70 12.33 -3.85
C TYR A 78 18.42 13.09 -4.97
N TYR A 79 17.82 13.20 -6.17
CA TYR A 79 18.43 13.95 -7.27
C TYR A 79 18.50 15.46 -7.01
N GLN A 80 17.48 16.03 -6.38
CA GLN A 80 17.48 17.45 -5.98
C GLN A 80 18.63 17.76 -5.01
N ILE A 81 18.78 16.94 -3.97
CA ILE A 81 19.84 17.11 -2.96
C ILE A 81 21.21 16.81 -3.56
N LYS A 82 21.32 15.85 -4.48
CA LYS A 82 22.57 15.60 -5.21
C LYS A 82 23.01 16.83 -6.02
N ALA A 83 22.07 17.55 -6.61
CA ALA A 83 22.38 18.79 -7.33
C ALA A 83 22.87 19.90 -6.37
N GLN A 84 22.25 20.04 -5.19
CA GLN A 84 22.64 21.00 -4.15
C GLN A 84 23.97 20.64 -3.46
N ALA A 85 24.25 19.36 -3.25
CA ALA A 85 25.53 18.89 -2.72
C ALA A 85 26.69 19.15 -3.68
N LYS A 86 26.44 19.15 -5.00
CA LYS A 86 27.44 19.53 -6.02
C LYS A 86 27.80 21.00 -5.98
N THR A 87 26.93 21.88 -5.47
CA THR A 87 27.21 23.31 -5.31
C THR A 87 27.99 23.65 -4.02
N GLY A 88 28.42 22.64 -3.26
CA GLY A 88 29.36 22.81 -2.14
C GLY A 88 28.72 22.87 -0.75
N ASP A 89 27.40 22.71 -0.62
CA ASP A 89 26.73 22.72 0.68
C ASP A 89 27.05 21.43 1.49
N VAL A 90 27.68 21.62 2.66
CA VAL A 90 28.12 20.54 3.56
C VAL A 90 26.93 19.82 4.18
N ASN A 91 25.84 20.52 4.50
CA ASN A 91 24.63 19.92 5.08
C ASN A 91 23.94 19.03 4.06
N SER A 92 23.82 19.49 2.81
CA SER A 92 23.31 18.69 1.69
C SER A 92 24.13 17.41 1.44
N LYS A 93 25.45 17.41 1.67
CA LYS A 93 26.28 16.19 1.55
C LYS A 93 25.99 15.16 2.63
N ILE A 94 25.84 15.59 3.88
CA ILE A 94 25.49 14.70 5.01
C ILE A 94 24.10 14.09 4.77
N TYR A 95 23.14 14.92 4.39
CA TYR A 95 21.78 14.49 4.11
C TYR A 95 21.68 13.56 2.89
N LEU A 96 22.52 13.77 1.86
CA LEU A 96 22.63 12.88 0.71
C LEU A 96 23.08 11.47 1.11
N GLU A 97 24.04 11.35 2.01
CA GLU A 97 24.55 10.06 2.48
C GLU A 97 23.52 9.31 3.35
N GLU A 98 22.73 10.01 4.16
CA GLU A 98 21.59 9.42 4.87
C GLU A 98 20.49 8.94 3.90
N LEU A 99 20.17 9.76 2.89
CA LEU A 99 19.22 9.39 1.84
C LEU A 99 19.67 8.16 1.07
N LYS A 100 20.95 8.06 0.70
CA LYS A 100 21.50 6.84 0.06
C LYS A 100 21.30 5.61 0.92
N LYS A 101 21.65 5.67 2.22
CA LYS A 101 21.49 4.54 3.13
C LYS A 101 20.02 4.13 3.27
N ASN A 102 19.10 5.09 3.32
CA ASN A 102 17.66 4.82 3.39
C ASN A 102 17.13 4.24 2.08
N LEU A 103 17.62 4.72 0.94
CA LEU A 103 17.24 4.22 -0.38
C LEU A 103 17.73 2.78 -0.59
N GLU A 104 18.98 2.49 -0.22
CA GLU A 104 19.55 1.14 -0.24
C GLU A 104 18.78 0.17 0.65
N LYS A 105 18.36 0.62 1.84
CA LYS A 105 17.49 -0.18 2.73
C LYS A 105 16.13 -0.43 2.10
N SER A 106 15.48 0.57 1.49
CA SER A 106 14.19 0.36 0.82
C SER A 106 14.31 -0.66 -0.32
N ILE A 107 15.35 -0.56 -1.15
CA ILE A 107 15.59 -1.48 -2.27
C ILE A 107 15.83 -2.92 -1.77
N LYS A 108 16.56 -3.10 -0.66
CA LYS A 108 16.83 -4.44 -0.08
C LYS A 108 15.64 -5.07 0.62
N THR A 109 14.70 -4.25 1.10
CA THR A 109 13.55 -4.71 1.90
C THR A 109 12.33 -4.97 1.02
N ASP A 110 12.22 -4.29 -0.12
CA ASP A 110 11.16 -4.52 -1.08
C ASP A 110 11.32 -5.86 -1.81
N SER A 111 10.29 -6.72 -1.73
CA SER A 111 10.21 -7.96 -2.50
C SER A 111 10.18 -7.72 -4.02
N PHE A 112 9.91 -6.49 -4.45
CA PHE A 112 9.96 -6.05 -5.84
C PHE A 112 11.35 -6.16 -6.48
N TYR A 113 12.42 -5.97 -5.70
CA TYR A 113 13.81 -6.05 -6.17
C TYR A 113 14.50 -7.36 -5.80
N LYS A 114 13.88 -8.18 -4.94
CA LYS A 114 14.28 -9.56 -4.70
C LYS A 114 13.69 -10.46 -5.79
N LYS A 115 14.22 -10.35 -7.01
CA LYS A 115 14.06 -11.37 -8.04
C LYS A 115 15.44 -11.90 -8.40
N ASN A 116 15.81 -13.02 -7.79
CA ASN A 116 16.76 -13.99 -8.33
C ASN A 116 15.99 -15.28 -8.55
#